data_AF-F3C2Q0-F1
#
_entry.id   AF-F3C2Q0-F1
#
_cell.length_a   1.000
_cell.length_b   1.000
_cell.length_c   1.000
_cell.angle_alpha   90.00
_cell.angle_beta   90.00
_cell.angle_gamma   90.00
#
_symmetry.space_group_name_H-M   'P 1'
#
loop_
_entity.id
_entity.type
_entity.pdbx_description
1 polymer ?
#
loop_
_entity_poly.entity_id
_entity_poly.type
_entity_poly.pdbx_seq_one_letter_code
_entity_poly.pdbx_strand_id
1 'polypeptide(L)' 'NAGQTAAMYAALFKRTEVLKALTDQGADLTIRDSMGNDVQGLSKGEFQTLPAR' A
#
# COMPACT_ATOMS: atom_id res chain seq x y z
N ASN A 1 -1.69 -15.40 0.54
CA ASN A 1 -1.54 -14.01 1.02
C ASN A 1 -0.98 -13.15 -0.11
N ALA A 2 -1.58 -11.98 -0.39
CA ALA A 2 -1.18 -11.10 -1.50
C ALA A 2 0.07 -10.23 -1.22
N GLY A 3 0.70 -10.38 -0.06
CA GLY A 3 1.88 -9.61 0.34
C GLY A 3 1.57 -8.17 0.81
N GLN A 4 0.31 -7.85 1.08
CA GLN A 4 -0.08 -6.50 1.51
C GLN A 4 0.17 -6.24 3.00
N THR A 5 0.64 -5.03 3.32
CA THR A 5 0.84 -4.55 4.70
C THR A 5 -0.42 -3.84 5.21
N ALA A 6 -0.49 -3.58 6.53
CA ALA A 6 -1.56 -2.78 7.12
C ALA A 6 -1.64 -1.37 6.51
N ALA A 7 -0.49 -0.76 6.19
CA ALA A 7 -0.42 0.56 5.57
C ALA A 7 -1.01 0.55 4.15
N MET A 8 -0.79 -0.52 3.38
CA MET A 8 -1.38 -0.70 2.05
C MET A 8 -2.91 -0.77 2.12
N TYR A 9 -3.46 -1.51 3.07
CA TYR A 9 -4.92 -1.56 3.28
C TYR A 9 -5.49 -0.20 3.70
N ALA A 10 -4.81 0.51 4.60
CA ALA A 10 -5.24 1.83 5.01
C ALA A 10 -5.25 2.82 3.83
N ALA A 11 -4.22 2.78 2.97
CA ALA A 11 -4.15 3.58 1.75
C ALA A 11 -5.25 3.22 0.75
N LEU A 12 -5.42 1.93 0.45
CA LEU A 12 -6.41 1.41 -0.51
C LEU A 12 -7.84 1.82 -0.13
N PHE A 13 -8.19 1.71 1.15
CA PHE A 13 -9.53 2.03 1.67
C PHE A 13 -9.68 3.46 2.19
N LYS A 14 -8.75 4.36 1.85
CA LYS A 14 -8.79 5.78 2.22
C LYS A 14 -8.91 6.02 3.74
N ARG A 15 -8.35 5.13 4.56
CA ARG A 15 -8.27 5.27 6.02
C ARG A 15 -7.06 6.13 6.39
N THR A 16 -7.15 7.43 6.10
CA THR A 16 -6.05 8.40 6.26
C THR A 16 -5.53 8.47 7.69
N GLU A 17 -6.41 8.45 8.69
CA GLU A 17 -6.02 8.48 10.11
C GLU A 17 -5.24 7.22 10.52
N VAL A 18 -5.68 6.05 10.05
CA VAL A 18 -4.99 4.77 10.29
C VAL A 18 -3.64 4.75 9.58
N LEU A 19 -3.58 5.22 8.34
CA LEU A 19 -2.33 5.32 7.58
C LEU A 19 -1.34 6.26 8.29
N LYS A 20 -1.82 7.39 8.83
CA LYS A 20 -1.00 8.31 9.61
C LYS A 20 -0.48 7.64 10.88
N ALA A 21 -1.35 7.00 11.66
CA ALA A 21 -0.95 6.32 12.88
C ALA A 21 0.10 5.22 12.61
N LEU A 22 -0.06 4.46 11.54
CA LEU A 22 0.92 3.45 11.12
C LEU A 22 2.26 4.08 10.72
N THR A 23 2.23 5.19 9.97
CA THR A 23 3.43 5.95 9.59
C THR A 23 4.15 6.49 10.82
N ASP A 24 3.42 7.08 11.78
CA ASP A 24 3.98 7.60 13.03
C ASP A 24 4.63 6.49 13.88
N GLN A 25 4.16 5.24 13.75
CA GLN A 25 4.72 4.04 14.40
C GLN A 25 5.87 3.40 13.61
N GLY A 26 6.32 4.00 12.50
CA GLY A 26 7.44 3.51 11.71
C GLY A 26 7.09 2.42 10.70
N ALA A 27 5.84 2.36 10.23
CA ALA A 27 5.48 1.47 9.13
C ALA A 27 6.32 1.77 7.88
N ASP A 28 6.94 0.74 7.31
CA ASP A 28 7.70 0.86 6.06
C ASP A 28 6.75 0.98 4.87
N LEU A 29 6.68 2.20 4.30
CA LEU A 29 5.84 2.52 3.16
C LEU A 29 6.48 2.14 1.81
N THR A 30 7.73 1.67 1.82
CA THR A 30 8.49 1.28 0.61
C THR A 30 8.25 -0.17 0.19
N ILE A 31 7.65 -0.98 1.06
CA ILE A 31 7.29 -2.37 0.77
C ILE A 31 6.35 -2.41 -0.44
N ARG A 32 6.54 -3.43 -1.28
CA ARG A 32 5.66 -3.75 -2.40
C ARG A 32 4.95 -5.07 -2.17
N ASP A 33 3.68 -5.12 -2.54
CA ASP A 33 2.91 -6.36 -2.50
C ASP A 33 3.31 -7.32 -3.63
N SER A 34 2.68 -8.49 -3.70
CA SER A 34 3.01 -9.51 -4.71
C SER A 34 2.70 -9.07 -6.16
N MET A 35 1.91 -8.01 -6.34
CA MET A 35 1.62 -7.42 -7.65
C MET A 35 2.53 -6.22 -7.95
N GLY A 36 3.42 -5.85 -7.03
CA GLY A 36 4.32 -4.70 -7.17
C GLY A 36 3.72 -3.38 -6.70
N ASN A 37 2.53 -3.36 -6.09
CA ASN A 37 1.92 -2.13 -5.60
C ASN A 37 2.59 -1.66 -4.31
N ASP A 38 2.81 -0.36 -4.19
CA ASP A 38 3.22 0.29 -2.95
C ASP A 38 2.08 1.11 -2.33
N VAL A 39 2.32 1.63 -1.12
CA VAL A 39 1.34 2.45 -0.39
C VAL A 39 0.92 3.69 -1.17
N GLN A 40 1.86 4.33 -1.89
CA GLN A 40 1.60 5.57 -2.60
C GLN A 40 0.69 5.34 -3.81
N GLY A 41 0.95 4.32 -4.63
CA GLY A 41 0.10 3.96 -5.76
C GLY A 41 -1.32 3.61 -5.31
N LEU A 42 -1.45 2.75 -4.30
CA LEU A 42 -2.76 2.39 -3.74
C LEU A 42 -3.51 3.60 -3.18
N SER A 43 -2.81 4.55 -2.54
CA SER A 43 -3.44 5.78 -2.04
C SER A 43 -4.02 6.64 -3.17
N LYS A 44 -3.50 6.53 -4.39
CA LYS A 44 -3.99 7.22 -5.60
C LYS A 44 -4.98 6.39 -6.41
N GLY A 45 -5.16 5.11 -6.08
CA GLY A 45 -5.94 4.18 -6.91
C GLY A 45 -5.18 3.72 -8.15
N GLU A 46 -3.86 3.85 -8.16
CA GLU A 46 -2.96 3.35 -9.19
C GLU A 46 -2.63 1.89 -8.85
N PHE A 47 -2.93 0.98 -9.76
CA PHE A 47 -2.64 -0.44 -9.60
C PHE A 47 -1.62 -0.86 -10.67
N GLN A 48 -0.56 -1.51 -10.24
CA GLN A 48 0.39 -2.13 -11.14
C GLN A 48 -0.34 -3.25 -11.88
N THR A 49 -0.44 -3.10 -13.20
CA THR A 49 -0.74 -4.21 -14.09
C THR A 49 0.57 -4.94 -14.32
N LEU A 50 0.61 -6.25 -14.06
CA LEU A 50 1.77 -7.05 -14.43
C LEU A 50 2.06 -6.79 -15.92
N PRO A 51 3.30 -6.47 -16.32
CA PRO A 51 3.62 -6.46 -17.74
C PRO A 51 3.29 -7.87 -18.26
N ALA A 52 2.50 -7.92 -19.34
CA ALA A 52 2.36 -9.14 -20.10
C ALA A 52 3.79 -9.60 -20.45
N ARG A 53 4.14 -10.81 -19.98
CA ARG A 53 5.42 -11.44 -20.30
C ARG A 53 5.57 -11.62 -21.80
#